data_AF-A0A943J1A1-F1
#
_entry.id   AF-A0A943J1A1-F1
#
_cell.length_a   1.000
_cell.length_b   1.000
_cell.length_c   1.000
_cell.angle_alpha   90.00
_cell.angle_beta   90.00
_cell.angle_gamma   90.00
#
_symmetry.space_group_name_H-M   'P 1'
#
loop_
_entity.id
_entity.type
_entity.pdbx_description
1 polymer ?
#
loop_
_entity_poly.entity_id
_entity_poly.type
_entity_poly.pdbx_seq_one_letter_code
_entity_poly.pdbx_strand_id
1 'polypeptide(L)' 'MPQELIKEFIGKVCTIILFNDSFGIQGKIVAIEDNWIKVEEKKKIRLVNGDMIRDISILPEKYQK' A
#
# COMPACT_ATOMS: atom_id res chain seq x y z
N MET A 1 -8.05 -7.03 -8.94
CA MET A 1 -8.13 -5.88 -8.00
C MET A 1 -8.73 -4.64 -8.69
N PRO A 2 -9.60 -3.83 -8.07
CA PRO A 2 -10.20 -2.65 -8.71
C PRO A 2 -9.21 -1.47 -8.80
N GLN A 3 -8.59 -1.26 -9.97
CA GLN A 3 -7.50 -0.29 -10.12
C GLN A 3 -7.91 1.16 -9.87
N GLU A 4 -9.07 1.59 -10.36
CA GLU A 4 -9.51 2.99 -10.24
C GLU A 4 -9.70 3.43 -8.78
N LEU A 5 -10.21 2.55 -7.93
CA LEU A 5 -10.41 2.85 -6.50
C LEU A 5 -9.07 2.97 -5.75
N ILE A 6 -8.06 2.20 -6.15
CA ILE A 6 -6.77 2.19 -5.45
C ILE A 6 -5.90 3.36 -5.87
N LYS A 7 -6.09 3.89 -7.10
CA LYS A 7 -5.44 5.14 -7.53
C LYS A 7 -5.70 6.30 -6.58
N GLU A 8 -6.85 6.32 -5.88
CA GLU A 8 -7.15 7.32 -4.84
C GLU A 8 -6.20 7.28 -3.63
N PHE A 9 -5.43 6.20 -3.46
CA PHE A 9 -4.45 6.04 -2.38
C PHE A 9 -3.04 6.45 -2.79
N ILE A 10 -2.79 6.76 -4.06
CA ILE A 10 -1.50 7.28 -4.51
C ILE A 10 -1.18 8.58 -3.75
N GLY A 11 0.04 8.66 -3.23
CA GLY A 11 0.51 9.78 -2.42
C GLY A 11 0.16 9.67 -0.94
N LYS A 12 -0.69 8.73 -0.52
CA LYS A 12 -1.09 8.53 0.88
C LYS A 12 -0.20 7.50 1.57
N VAL A 13 0.04 7.68 2.87
CA VAL A 13 0.66 6.66 3.72
C VAL A 13 -0.43 5.67 4.12
N CYS A 14 -0.24 4.41 3.77
CA CYS A 14 -1.24 3.37 3.94
C CYS A 14 -0.70 2.20 4.76
N THR A 15 -1.61 1.50 5.44
CA THR A 15 -1.40 0.12 5.86
C THR A 15 -1.95 -0.79 4.77
N ILE A 16 -1.12 -1.70 4.28
CA ILE A 16 -1.47 -2.70 3.26
C ILE A 16 -1.33 -4.06 3.91
N ILE A 17 -2.42 -4.80 4.01
CA ILE A 17 -2.44 -6.11 4.66
C ILE A 17 -2.53 -7.20 3.60
N LEU A 18 -1.58 -8.14 3.62
CA LEU A 18 -1.58 -9.26 2.69
C LEU A 18 -2.42 -10.42 3.24
N PHE A 19 -2.90 -11.28 2.35
CA PHE A 19 -3.77 -12.41 2.68
C PHE A 19 -3.16 -13.34 3.75
N ASN A 20 -1.85 -13.56 3.71
CA ASN A 20 -1.11 -14.48 4.59
C ASN A 20 -0.10 -13.78 5.53
N ASP A 21 -0.21 -12.47 5.73
CA ASP A 21 0.70 -11.70 6.59
C ASP A 21 -0.04 -11.14 7.81
N SER A 22 0.61 -11.23 8.96
CA SER A 22 0.12 -10.76 10.25
C SER A 22 0.52 -9.31 10.56
N PHE A 23 1.58 -8.79 9.95
CA PHE A 23 2.16 -7.49 10.34
C PHE A 23 1.90 -6.35 9.35
N GLY A 24 1.50 -6.66 8.12
CA GLY A 24 1.16 -5.66 7.11
C GLY A 24 2.34 -4.76 6.71
N ILE A 25 2.16 -4.00 5.65
CA ILE A 25 3.15 -3.07 5.11
C ILE A 25 2.64 -1.67 5.38
N GLN A 26 3.46 -0.84 6.04
CA GLN A 26 3.16 0.58 6.25
C GLN A 26 4.09 1.43 5.39
N GLY A 27 3.53 2.19 4.46
CA GLY A 27 4.32 3.02 3.56
C GLY A 27 3.48 3.87 2.64
N LYS A 28 4.14 4.79 1.94
CA LYS A 28 3.50 5.68 0.97
C LYS A 28 3.32 4.94 -0.35
N ILE A 29 2.08 4.87 -0.87
CA ILE A 29 1.86 4.37 -2.23
C ILE A 29 2.35 5.43 -3.21
N VAL A 30 3.33 5.10 -4.04
CA VAL A 30 3.94 6.07 -4.98
C VAL A 30 3.48 5.87 -6.42
N ALA A 31 3.12 4.64 -6.79
CA ALA A 31 2.60 4.32 -8.11
C ALA A 31 1.82 3.00 -8.09
N ILE A 32 0.93 2.85 -9.05
CA ILE A 32 0.20 1.61 -9.34
C ILE A 32 0.30 1.37 -10.83
N GLU A 33 0.79 0.21 -11.21
CA GLU A 33 0.90 -0.22 -12.60
C GLU A 33 0.36 -1.64 -12.70
N ASP A 34 -0.69 -1.82 -13.51
CA ASP A 34 -1.43 -3.07 -13.60
C ASP A 34 -1.83 -3.63 -12.22
N ASN A 35 -1.23 -4.76 -11.84
CA ASN A 35 -1.49 -5.43 -10.57
C ASN A 35 -0.38 -5.19 -9.53
N TRP A 36 0.53 -4.25 -9.78
CA TRP A 36 1.66 -3.97 -8.89
C TRP A 36 1.48 -2.62 -8.21
N ILE A 37 1.70 -2.60 -6.90
CA ILE A 37 1.71 -1.39 -6.09
C ILE A 37 3.14 -1.11 -5.65
N LYS A 38 3.66 0.06 -6.03
CA LYS A 38 4.95 0.55 -5.57
C LYS A 38 4.76 1.33 -4.28
N VAL A 39 5.44 0.90 -3.22
CA VAL A 39 5.34 1.45 -1.87
C VAL A 39 6.72 1.93 -1.42
N GLU A 40 6.80 3.15 -0.90
CA GLU A 40 7.99 3.68 -0.24
C GLU A 40 7.89 3.50 1.29
N GLU A 41 8.85 2.77 1.86
CA GLU A 41 8.96 2.46 3.29
C GLU A 41 10.35 2.87 3.79
N LYS A 42 10.45 3.90 4.65
CA LYS A 42 11.70 4.29 5.33
C LYS A 42 12.93 4.32 4.39
N LYS A 43 12.78 4.93 3.20
CA LYS A 43 13.78 5.03 2.11
C LYS A 43 14.07 3.76 1.31
N LYS A 44 13.25 2.73 1.44
CA LYS A 44 13.25 1.54 0.58
C LYS A 44 12.02 1.55 -0.31
N ILE A 45 12.18 1.02 -1.51
CA ILE A 45 11.08 0.76 -2.42
C ILE A 45 10.71 -0.72 -2.32
N ARG A 46 9.41 -0.99 -2.20
CA ARG A 46 8.84 -2.33 -2.24
C ARG A 46 7.79 -2.40 -3.35
N LEU A 47 7.79 -3.49 -4.09
CA LEU A 47 6.70 -3.84 -5.00
C LEU A 47 5.80 -4.87 -4.31
N VAL A 48 4.50 -4.61 -4.32
CA VAL A 48 3.48 -5.46 -3.70
C VAL A 48 2.57 -5.98 -4.80
N ASN A 49 2.38 -7.30 -4.84
CA ASN A 49 1.44 -7.93 -5.75
C ASN A 49 0.00 -7.68 -5.26
N GLY A 50 -0.81 -7.06 -6.09
CA GLY A 50 -2.20 -6.68 -5.84
C GLY A 50 -3.10 -7.86 -5.52
N ASP A 51 -2.88 -9.03 -6.13
CA ASP A 51 -3.69 -10.23 -5.85
C ASP A 51 -3.47 -10.78 -4.45
N MET A 52 -2.36 -10.43 -3.80
CA MET A 52 -2.05 -10.85 -2.44
C MET A 52 -2.66 -9.92 -1.38
N ILE A 53 -3.27 -8.81 -1.78
CA ILE A 53 -3.76 -7.80 -0.84
C ILE A 53 -5.17 -8.16 -0.35
N ARG A 54 -5.32 -8.16 0.98
CA ARG A 54 -6.58 -8.34 1.68
C ARG A 54 -7.25 -6.99 2.00
N ASP A 55 -6.48 -6.02 2.45
CA ASP A 55 -6.96 -4.69 2.88
C ASP A 55 -5.96 -3.58 2.56
N ILE A 56 -6.47 -2.39 2.24
CA ILE A 56 -5.70 -1.15 2.14
C ILE A 56 -6.46 -0.06 2.91
N SER A 57 -5.78 0.56 3.87
CA SER A 57 -6.35 1.64 4.68
C SER A 57 -5.35 2.79 4.84
N ILE A 58 -5.85 4.03 4.89
CA ILE A 58 -5.01 5.20 5.16
C ILE A 58 -4.52 5.11 6.61
N LEU A 59 -3.21 5.23 6.81
CA LEU A 59 -2.62 5.25 8.14
C LEU A 59 -3.04 6.57 8.83
N PRO A 60 -3.59 6.55 10.06
CA PRO A 60 -3.96 7.79 10.75
C PRO A 60 -2.78 8.75 10.89
N GLU A 61 -3.01 10.06 10.74
CA GLU A 61 -1.96 11.10 10.74
C GLU A 61 -1.03 11.03 11.95
N LYS A 62 -1.57 10.72 13.14
CA LYS A 62 -0.79 10.55 14.38
C LYS A 62 0.30 9.46 14.31
N TYR A 63 0.24 8.56 13.33
CA TYR A 63 1.20 7.48 13.11
C TYR A 63 2.09 7.70 11.87
N GLN A 64 1.82 8.74 11.07
CA GLN A 64 2.65 9.12 9.92
C GLN A 64 3.84 9.98 10.42
N LYS A 65 4.82 9.35 11.06
CA LYS A 65 6.05 10.01 11.54
C LYS A 65 7.13 10.06 10.47
#